data_AF-A0A353K1H7-F1
#
_entry.id   AF-A0A353K1H7-F1
#
_cell.length_a   1.000
_cell.length_b   1.000
_cell.length_c   1.000
_cell.angle_alpha   90.00
_cell.angle_beta   90.00
_cell.angle_gamma   90.00
#
_symmetry.space_group_name_H-M   'P 1'
#
loop_
_entity.id
_entity.type
_entity.pdbx_description
1 polymer ?
#
loop_
_entity_poly.entity_id
_entity_poly.type
_entity_poly.pdbx_seq_one_letter_code
_entity_poly.pdbx_strand_id
1 'polypeptide(L)' 'MEALNIKEIVSATGGTLVNCSEDMIVNGISTDSRDINAGDLFVALKGKNFNGHDFIPKALESGCTAVLASEE' A
#
# COMPACT_ATOMS: atom_id res chain seq x y z
N MET A 1 -8.30 -13.30 3.12
CA MET A 1 -8.24 -12.42 1.94
C MET A 1 -7.36 -13.14 0.93
N GLU A 2 -7.71 -13.17 -0.36
CA GLU A 2 -6.85 -13.79 -1.37
C GLU A 2 -5.65 -12.90 -1.66
N ALA A 3 -4.49 -13.53 -1.88
CA ALA A 3 -3.26 -12.81 -2.14
C ALA A 3 -3.31 -12.15 -3.53
N LEU A 4 -2.94 -10.87 -3.61
CA LEU A 4 -3.00 -10.05 -4.83
C LEU A 4 -1.60 -9.76 -5.33
N ASN A 5 -1.42 -9.77 -6.66
CA ASN A 5 -0.18 -9.32 -7.27
C ASN A 5 -0.18 -7.81 -7.45
N ILE A 6 0.99 -7.18 -7.25
CA ILE A 6 1.14 -5.75 -7.52
C ILE A 6 0.80 -5.41 -8.98
N LYS A 7 1.11 -6.30 -9.94
CA LYS A 7 0.72 -6.14 -11.34
C LYS A 7 -0.78 -5.94 -11.56
N GLU A 8 -1.61 -6.68 -10.83
CA GLU A 8 -3.07 -6.56 -10.90
C GLU A 8 -3.53 -5.25 -10.28
N ILE A 9 -2.93 -4.85 -9.15
CA ILE A 9 -3.22 -3.57 -8.48
C ILE A 9 -2.88 -2.40 -9.40
N VAL A 10 -1.73 -2.44 -10.08
CA VAL A 10 -1.29 -1.41 -11.02
C VAL A 10 -2.22 -1.36 -12.24
N SER A 11 -2.60 -2.51 -12.78
CA SER A 11 -3.55 -2.61 -13.89
C SER A 11 -4.94 -2.08 -13.51
N ALA A 12 -5.40 -2.34 -12.29
CA ALA A 12 -6.70 -1.89 -11.79
C ALA A 12 -6.73 -0.41 -11.42
N THR A 13 -5.62 0.13 -10.91
CA THR A 13 -5.52 1.53 -10.47
C THR A 13 -5.05 2.47 -11.58
N GLY A 14 -4.38 1.95 -12.61
CA GLY A 14 -3.66 2.76 -13.60
C GLY A 14 -2.47 3.53 -12.99
N GLY A 15 -2.01 3.12 -11.81
CA GLY A 15 -0.89 3.75 -11.10
C GLY A 15 0.47 3.46 -11.75
N THR A 16 1.52 4.08 -11.21
CA THR A 16 2.91 3.80 -11.61
C THR A 16 3.62 3.07 -10.47
N LEU A 17 4.36 2.01 -10.80
CA LEU A 17 5.24 1.32 -9.87
C LEU A 17 6.45 2.19 -9.55
N VAL A 18 6.66 2.48 -8.26
CA VAL A 18 7.82 3.22 -7.77
C VAL A 18 8.55 2.36 -6.77
N ASN A 19 9.80 2.01 -7.07
CA ASN A 19 10.70 1.27 -6.18
C ASN A 19 10.14 -0.08 -5.65
N CYS A 20 9.26 -0.73 -6.42
CA CYS A 20 8.69 -2.04 -6.09
C CYS A 20 8.63 -2.95 -7.33
N SER A 21 8.54 -4.26 -7.12
CA SER A 21 8.50 -5.27 -8.18
C SER A 21 7.05 -5.67 -8.50
N GLU A 22 6.73 -5.87 -9.79
CA GLU A 22 5.40 -6.27 -10.23
C GLU A 22 5.00 -7.69 -9.80
N ASP A 23 6.00 -8.57 -9.58
CA ASP A 23 5.88 -9.95 -9.08
C ASP A 23 5.70 -10.05 -7.55
N MET A 24 5.63 -8.92 -6.83
CA MET A 24 5.35 -8.96 -5.40
C MET A 24 3.89 -9.32 -5.14
N ILE A 25 3.70 -10.15 -4.11
CA ILE A 25 2.41 -10.60 -3.64
C ILE A 25 2.09 -9.88 -2.32
N VAL A 26 0.89 -9.33 -2.23
CA VAL A 26 0.33 -8.76 -0.99
C VAL A 26 -0.75 -9.69 -0.46
N ASN A 27 -0.71 -10.00 0.84
CA ASN A 27 -1.63 -10.94 1.48
C ASN A 27 -2.92 -10.27 1.97
N GLY A 28 -2.90 -8.95 2.08
CA GLY A 28 -4.00 -8.13 2.55
C GLY A 28 -3.84 -6.68 2.11
N ILE A 29 -4.89 -5.91 2.33
CA ILE A 29 -4.91 -4.47 2.04
C ILE A 29 -5.47 -3.77 3.28
N SER A 30 -4.71 -2.80 3.78
CA SER A 30 -5.08 -2.01 4.95
C SER A 30 -4.93 -0.52 4.65
N THR A 31 -5.96 0.26 4.99
CA THR A 31 -5.95 1.73 4.91
C THR A 31 -5.60 2.38 6.25
N ASP A 32 -5.63 1.62 7.35
CA ASP A 32 -5.27 2.08 8.69
C ASP A 32 -3.88 1.56 9.06
N SER A 33 -2.94 2.47 9.31
CA SER A 33 -1.55 2.14 9.65
C SER A 33 -1.40 1.49 11.04
N ARG A 34 -2.46 1.45 11.85
CA ARG A 34 -2.47 0.78 13.15
C ARG A 34 -2.86 -0.69 13.04
N ASP A 35 -3.49 -1.09 11.94
CA ASP A 35 -3.98 -2.45 11.70
C ASP A 35 -3.26 -3.13 10.53
N ILE A 36 -2.11 -2.59 10.11
CA ILE A 36 -1.33 -3.15 9.02
C ILE A 36 -0.38 -4.23 9.52
N ASN A 37 -0.31 -5.34 8.78
CA ASN A 37 0.54 -6.47 9.09
C ASN A 37 1.65 -6.65 8.05
N ALA A 38 2.64 -7.46 8.42
CA ALA A 38 3.68 -7.87 7.49
C ALA A 38 3.07 -8.60 6.29
N GLY A 39 3.39 -8.16 5.08
CA GLY A 39 2.82 -8.72 3.85
C GLY A 39 1.62 -7.95 3.29
N ASP A 40 1.09 -6.96 4.00
CA ASP A 40 -0.06 -6.18 3.54
C ASP A 40 0.34 -5.01 2.62
N LEU A 41 -0.61 -4.54 1.83
CA LEU A 41 -0.55 -3.28 1.09
C LEU A 41 -1.12 -2.16 1.97
N PHE A 42 -0.34 -1.11 2.22
CA PHE A 42 -0.83 0.11 2.86
C PHE A 42 -1.46 1.03 1.83
N VAL A 43 -2.67 1.54 2.06
CA VAL A 43 -3.29 2.55 1.20
C VAL A 43 -3.26 3.91 1.89
N ALA A 44 -2.37 4.79 1.44
CA ALA A 44 -2.20 6.15 1.92
C ALA A 44 -3.30 7.07 1.35
N LEU A 45 -4.49 7.01 1.94
CA LEU A 45 -5.61 7.86 1.54
C LEU A 45 -5.41 9.31 1.99
N LYS A 46 -5.57 10.26 1.06
CA LYS A 46 -5.61 11.70 1.35
C LYS A 46 -7.06 12.17 1.46
N GLY A 47 -7.46 12.54 2.65
CA GLY A 47 -8.75 13.16 2.97
C GLY A 47 -8.61 14.64 3.30
N LYS A 48 -9.75 15.32 3.50
CA LYS A 48 -9.80 16.76 3.77
C LYS A 48 -9.12 17.18 5.10
N ASN A 49 -9.14 16.28 6.10
CA ASN A 49 -8.52 16.48 7.42
C ASN A 49 -7.49 15.40 7.76
N PHE A 50 -7.17 14.51 6.83
CA PHE A 50 -6.36 13.32 7.09
C PHE A 50 -5.39 13.11 5.96
N ASN A 51 -4.11 12.94 6.28
CA ASN A 51 -3.09 12.64 5.29
C ASN A 51 -2.49 11.27 5.57
N GLY A 52 -2.96 10.25 4.85
CA GLY A 52 -2.44 8.87 4.94
C GLY A 52 -0.95 8.77 4.64
N HIS A 53 -0.40 9.72 3.88
CA HIS A 53 1.01 9.76 3.52
C HIS A 53 1.95 9.96 4.71
N ASP A 54 1.48 10.65 5.74
CA ASP A 54 2.24 10.86 6.99
C ASP A 54 2.50 9.54 7.73
N PHE A 55 1.68 8.51 7.46
CA PHE A 55 1.77 7.20 8.09
C PHE A 55 2.53 6.16 7.27
N ILE A 56 3.07 6.54 6.11
CA ILE A 56 3.90 5.66 5.27
C ILE A 56 5.10 5.10 6.04
N PRO A 57 5.89 5.91 6.80
CA PRO A 57 7.03 5.39 7.55
C PRO A 57 6.60 4.32 8.54
N LYS A 58 5.50 4.56 9.25
CA LYS A 58 4.95 3.63 10.23
C LYS A 58 4.46 2.33 9.59
N ALA A 59 3.81 2.42 8.43
CA ALA A 59 3.35 1.24 7.69
C ALA A 59 4.54 0.36 7.23
N LEU A 60 5.62 1.00 6.78
CA LEU A 60 6.86 0.32 6.42
C LEU A 60 7.52 -0.33 7.64
N GLU A 61 7.54 0.35 8.79
CA GLU A 61 8.04 -0.23 10.05
C GLU A 61 7.24 -1.46 10.51
N SER A 62 5.92 -1.47 10.26
CA SER A 62 5.07 -2.64 10.50
C SER A 62 5.28 -3.79 9.50
N GLY A 63 6.13 -3.60 8.48
CA GLY A 63 6.51 -4.64 7.53
C GLY A 63 5.58 -4.76 6.32
N CYS A 64 4.85 -3.70 5.95
CA CYS A 64 4.03 -3.74 4.74
C CYS A 64 4.90 -4.01 3.50
N THR A 65 4.35 -4.75 2.54
CA THR A 65 5.08 -5.11 1.30
C THR A 65 5.14 -3.94 0.34
N ALA A 66 4.06 -3.15 0.29
CA ALA A 66 3.93 -2.06 -0.65
C ALA A 66 3.00 -0.97 -0.09
N VAL A 67 3.08 0.21 -0.70
CA VAL A 67 2.25 1.37 -0.36
C VAL A 67 1.60 1.88 -1.64
N LEU A 68 0.28 2.09 -1.59
CA LEU A 68 -0.48 2.78 -2.61
C LEU A 68 -0.71 4.23 -2.16
N ALA A 69 -0.05 5.16 -2.82
CA ALA A 69 -0.08 6.58 -2.54
C ALA A 69 -0.56 7.37 -3.76
N SER A 70 -1.22 8.51 -3.53
CA SER A 70 -1.72 9.39 -4.59
C SER A 70 -0.68 10.38 -5.13
N GLU A 71 0.47 10.48 -4.48
CA GLU A 71 1.55 11.45 -4.73
C GLU A 71 2.89 10.73 -4.47
N GLU A 72 3.96 11.19 -5.14
CA GLU A 72 5.33 10.62 -5.10
C GLU A 72 6.11 11.01 -3.83
#